data_AF-A0A8S3G024-F1
#
_entry.id   AF-A0A8S3G024-F1
#
_cell.length_a   1.000
_cell.length_b   1.000
_cell.length_c   1.000
_cell.angle_alpha   90.00
_cell.angle_beta   90.00
_cell.angle_gamma   90.00
#
_symmetry.space_group_name_H-M   'P 1'
#
loop_
_entity.id
_entity.type
_entity.pdbx_description
1 polymer ?
#
loop_
_entity_poly.entity_id
_entity_poly.type
_entity_poly.pdbx_seq_one_letter_code
_entity_poly.pdbx_strand_id
1 'polypeptide(L)'
;MASFYSECVNDGQLSSDDKLLQTMRSVNEEKIKEFDEKIQETEKTFGDSEIRECYLAKVQYLCTIVDREQALTWLRKTYEKTVTLGHRLDLIFYQLRLGLFYMDQDLIGRNLDKAKTLVDEGGDWDRRNRMKVYQGLRAMSIRDFKSAAELFLDTVATFTSYELMDYQTFVTYTVICSLLALERPKLREKVS
;
A
#
# COMPACT_ATOMS: atom_id res chain seq x y z
N MET A 1 -9.84 -11.36 -3.48
CA MET A 1 -9.12 -12.23 -4.43
C MET A 1 -9.98 -12.69 -5.59
N ALA A 2 -11.32 -12.72 -5.52
CA ALA A 2 -12.14 -13.15 -6.65
C ALA A 2 -11.89 -12.35 -7.94
N SER A 3 -11.74 -11.02 -7.85
CA SER A 3 -11.44 -10.16 -9.01
C SER A 3 -10.04 -10.41 -9.56
N PHE A 4 -9.04 -10.51 -8.68
CA PHE A 4 -7.66 -10.82 -9.09
C PHE A 4 -7.51 -12.24 -9.65
N TYR A 5 -8.27 -13.22 -9.14
CA TYR A 5 -8.29 -14.57 -9.69
C TYR A 5 -8.87 -14.59 -11.11
N SER A 6 -9.93 -13.82 -11.38
CA SER A 6 -10.42 -13.68 -12.75
C SER A 6 -9.42 -13.00 -13.68
N GLU A 7 -8.68 -11.99 -13.19
CA GLU A 7 -7.59 -11.37 -13.97
C GLU A 7 -6.45 -12.36 -14.24
N CYS A 8 -6.03 -13.15 -13.25
CA CYS A 8 -4.98 -14.16 -13.42
C CYS A 8 -5.38 -15.32 -14.34
N VAL A 9 -6.67 -15.68 -14.37
CA VAL A 9 -7.22 -16.65 -15.32
C VAL A 9 -7.25 -16.06 -16.73
N ASN A 10 -7.59 -14.77 -16.88
CA ASN A 10 -7.53 -14.07 -18.17
C ASN A 10 -6.10 -13.91 -18.69
N ASP A 11 -5.12 -13.69 -17.81
CA ASP A 11 -3.69 -13.63 -18.13
C ASP A 11 -3.09 -15.02 -18.43
N GLY A 12 -3.88 -16.09 -18.30
CA GLY A 12 -3.49 -17.46 -18.66
C GLY A 12 -2.51 -18.13 -17.68
N GLN A 13 -2.29 -17.54 -16.49
CA GLN A 13 -1.38 -18.11 -15.49
C GLN A 13 -2.01 -19.23 -14.66
N LEU A 14 -3.34 -19.33 -14.61
CA LEU A 14 -4.08 -20.29 -13.81
C LEU A 14 -5.20 -20.97 -14.62
N SER A 15 -5.45 -22.25 -14.34
CA SER A 15 -6.62 -22.98 -14.83
C SER A 15 -7.87 -22.56 -14.04
N SER A 16 -9.00 -22.39 -14.73
CA SER A 16 -10.25 -21.93 -14.12
C SER A 16 -10.89 -23.01 -13.24
N ASP A 17 -10.91 -22.80 -11.92
CA ASP A 17 -11.70 -23.57 -10.97
C ASP A 17 -12.97 -22.82 -10.58
N ASP A 18 -14.07 -23.08 -11.30
CA ASP A 18 -15.36 -22.42 -11.08
C ASP A 18 -15.93 -22.61 -9.67
N LYS A 19 -15.64 -23.76 -9.03
CA LYS A 19 -16.08 -24.06 -7.65
C LYS A 19 -15.37 -23.19 -6.62
N LEU A 20 -14.08 -22.92 -6.83
CA LEU A 20 -13.28 -22.05 -5.96
C LEU A 20 -13.69 -20.59 -6.13
N LEU A 21 -13.97 -20.18 -7.37
CA LEU A 21 -14.49 -18.84 -7.67
C LEU A 21 -15.84 -18.56 -6.99
N GLN A 22 -16.77 -19.51 -7.03
CA GLN A 22 -18.08 -19.35 -6.40
C GLN A 22 -17.98 -19.27 -4.88
N THR A 23 -17.16 -20.12 -4.25
CA THR A 23 -16.92 -20.06 -2.79
C THR A 23 -16.22 -18.77 -2.38
N MET A 24 -15.27 -18.26 -3.17
CA MET A 24 -14.63 -16.97 -2.91
C MET A 24 -15.60 -15.79 -3.05
N ARG A 25 -16.51 -15.84 -4.02
CA ARG A 25 -17.54 -14.80 -4.20
C ARG A 25 -18.55 -14.80 -3.06
N SER A 26 -19.03 -15.97 -2.63
CA SER A 26 -20.00 -16.05 -1.52
C SER A 26 -19.41 -15.52 -0.21
N VAL A 27 -18.18 -15.92 0.14
CA VAL A 27 -17.48 -15.42 1.34
C VAL A 27 -17.21 -13.91 1.25
N ASN A 28 -16.91 -13.41 0.05
CA ASN A 28 -16.73 -11.97 -0.17
C ASN A 28 -18.03 -11.20 0.06
N GLU A 29 -19.14 -11.66 -0.52
CA GLU A 29 -20.45 -11.00 -0.39
C GLU A 29 -20.96 -11.02 1.06
N GLU A 30 -20.80 -12.12 1.79
CA GLU A 30 -21.17 -12.22 3.20
C GLU A 30 -20.42 -11.19 4.04
N LYS A 31 -19.10 -11.12 3.90
CA LYS A 31 -18.29 -10.15 4.65
C LYS A 31 -18.59 -8.71 4.25
N ILE A 32 -18.83 -8.42 2.97
CA ILE A 32 -19.23 -7.08 2.53
C ILE A 32 -20.57 -6.67 3.18
N LYS A 33 -21.55 -7.58 3.24
CA LYS A 33 -22.83 -7.34 3.91
C LYS A 33 -22.65 -7.09 5.40
N GLU A 34 -21.84 -7.89 6.10
CA GLU A 34 -21.53 -7.64 7.52
C GLU A 34 -20.93 -6.25 7.74
N PHE A 35 -20.04 -5.80 6.86
CA PHE A 35 -19.47 -4.46 6.96
C PHE A 35 -20.49 -3.35 6.64
N ASP A 36 -21.38 -3.57 5.68
CA ASP A 36 -22.45 -2.62 5.36
C ASP A 36 -23.49 -2.49 6.49
N GLU A 37 -23.85 -3.60 7.12
CA GLU A 37 -24.74 -3.61 8.29
C GLU A 37 -24.09 -2.89 9.47
N LYS A 38 -22.81 -3.19 9.77
CA LYS A 38 -22.04 -2.47 10.80
C LYS A 38 -21.99 -0.98 10.51
N ILE A 39 -21.74 -0.57 9.27
CA ILE A 39 -21.73 0.85 8.89
C ILE A 39 -23.11 1.50 9.15
N GLN A 40 -24.21 0.85 8.78
CA GLN A 40 -25.55 1.38 9.01
C GLN A 40 -25.92 1.47 10.50
N GLU A 41 -25.48 0.52 11.31
CA GLU A 41 -25.67 0.56 12.77
C GLU A 41 -24.83 1.66 13.42
N THR A 42 -23.57 1.81 13.00
CA THR A 42 -22.67 2.84 13.51
C THR A 42 -23.13 4.25 13.11
N GLU A 43 -23.64 4.44 11.89
CA GLU A 43 -24.18 5.74 11.44
C GLU A 43 -25.43 6.17 12.23
N LYS A 44 -26.20 5.23 12.77
CA LYS A 44 -27.41 5.52 13.57
C LYS A 44 -27.11 5.77 15.05
N THR A 45 -25.99 5.22 15.56
CA THR A 45 -25.77 5.09 17.01
C THR A 45 -24.57 5.88 17.51
N PHE A 46 -23.53 6.06 16.69
CA PHE A 46 -22.22 6.52 17.16
C PHE A 46 -21.70 7.74 16.37
N GLY A 47 -20.70 8.42 16.94
CA GLY A 47 -20.12 9.64 16.37
C GLY A 47 -19.14 9.39 15.22
N ASP A 48 -18.70 10.46 14.56
CA ASP A 48 -17.84 10.44 13.36
C ASP A 48 -16.54 9.60 13.51
N SER A 49 -16.02 9.46 14.73
CA SER A 49 -14.80 8.68 15.00
C SER A 49 -15.00 7.17 14.79
N GLU A 50 -16.17 6.63 15.13
CA GLU A 50 -16.44 5.19 15.02
C GLU A 50 -16.85 4.81 13.60
N ILE A 51 -17.59 5.69 12.92
CA ILE A 51 -17.91 5.53 11.49
C ILE A 51 -16.62 5.41 10.67
N ARG A 52 -15.59 6.17 11.03
CA ARG A 52 -14.26 6.09 10.40
C ARG A 52 -13.59 4.73 10.59
N GLU A 53 -13.65 4.16 11.79
CA GLU A 53 -13.03 2.85 12.06
C GLU A 53 -13.72 1.73 11.27
N CYS A 54 -15.06 1.77 11.19
CA CYS A 54 -15.82 0.89 10.32
C CYS A 54 -15.44 1.05 8.84
N TYR A 55 -15.23 2.29 8.38
CA TYR A 55 -14.77 2.56 7.02
C TYR A 55 -13.35 2.04 6.76
N LEU A 56 -12.43 2.21 7.71
CA LEU A 56 -11.07 1.68 7.61
C LEU A 56 -11.07 0.14 7.53
N ALA A 57 -11.87 -0.53 8.37
CA ALA A 57 -11.99 -1.98 8.35
C ALA A 57 -12.53 -2.47 6.99
N LYS A 58 -13.55 -1.78 6.44
CA LYS A 58 -14.08 -2.06 5.11
C LYS A 58 -13.04 -1.84 4.01
N VAL A 59 -12.28 -0.75 4.06
CA VAL A 59 -11.21 -0.45 3.12
C VAL A 59 -10.11 -1.51 3.17
N GLN A 60 -9.66 -1.92 4.36
CA GLN A 60 -8.67 -2.98 4.51
C GLN A 60 -9.16 -4.29 3.88
N TYR A 61 -10.43 -4.63 4.12
CA TYR A 61 -11.03 -5.81 3.52
C TYR A 61 -11.13 -5.70 1.99
N LEU A 62 -11.56 -4.57 1.45
CA LEU A 62 -11.57 -4.32 0.00
C LEU A 62 -10.17 -4.38 -0.62
N CYS A 63 -9.14 -3.90 0.09
CA CYS A 63 -7.74 -4.05 -0.31
C CYS A 63 -7.31 -5.52 -0.37
N THR A 64 -7.73 -6.38 0.57
CA THR A 64 -7.47 -7.83 0.49
C THR A 64 -8.23 -8.50 -0.66
N ILE A 65 -9.40 -7.96 -1.02
CA ILE A 65 -10.17 -8.46 -2.16
C ILE A 65 -9.53 -8.02 -3.48
N VAL A 66 -8.76 -6.92 -3.46
CA VAL A 66 -8.17 -6.24 -4.61
C VAL A 66 -9.24 -5.70 -5.56
N ASP A 67 -10.34 -5.16 -5.02
CA ASP A 67 -11.35 -4.47 -5.83
C ASP A 67 -10.93 -2.99 -6.02
N ARG A 68 -10.38 -2.68 -7.22
CA ARG A 68 -9.80 -1.36 -7.53
C ARG A 68 -10.79 -0.22 -7.36
N GLU A 69 -11.98 -0.33 -7.96
CA GLU A 69 -12.94 0.78 -8.05
C GLU A 69 -13.62 1.04 -6.71
N GLN A 70 -14.04 -0.03 -6.04
CA GLN A 70 -14.67 0.09 -4.73
C GLN A 70 -13.66 0.59 -3.69
N ALA A 71 -12.42 0.06 -3.67
CA ALA A 71 -11.41 0.51 -2.73
C ALA A 71 -11.10 2.00 -2.91
N LEU A 72 -10.93 2.49 -4.15
CA LEU A 72 -10.67 3.92 -4.40
C LEU A 72 -11.83 4.81 -3.96
N THR A 73 -13.07 4.36 -4.16
CA THR A 73 -14.27 5.12 -3.77
C THR A 73 -14.40 5.21 -2.25
N TRP A 74 -14.23 4.09 -1.55
CA TRP A 74 -14.29 4.05 -0.08
C TRP A 74 -13.09 4.77 0.56
N LEU A 75 -11.90 4.70 -0.04
CA LEU A 75 -10.73 5.47 0.40
C LEU A 75 -10.97 6.98 0.32
N ARG A 76 -11.62 7.48 -0.73
CA ARG A 76 -12.00 8.90 -0.85
C ARG A 76 -13.02 9.31 0.22
N LYS A 77 -14.08 8.52 0.40
CA LYS A 77 -15.08 8.77 1.45
C LYS A 77 -14.47 8.80 2.85
N THR A 78 -13.52 7.89 3.11
CA THR A 78 -12.83 7.83 4.40
C THR A 78 -11.92 9.04 4.57
N TYR A 79 -11.21 9.46 3.50
CA TYR A 79 -10.33 10.63 3.53
C TYR A 79 -11.08 11.91 3.91
N GLU A 80 -12.27 12.13 3.35
CA GLU A 80 -13.12 13.29 3.66
C GLU A 80 -13.55 13.34 5.13
N LYS A 81 -13.89 12.18 5.72
CA LYS A 81 -14.28 12.09 7.14
C LYS A 81 -13.08 12.15 8.10
N THR A 82 -11.85 11.93 7.63
CA THR A 82 -10.66 11.96 8.50
C THR A 82 -10.14 13.38 8.74
N VAL A 83 -10.02 13.75 10.02
CA VAL A 83 -9.49 15.05 10.46
C VAL A 83 -7.99 14.98 10.80
N THR A 84 -7.51 13.87 11.36
CA THR A 84 -6.12 13.72 11.82
C THR A 84 -5.16 13.46 10.65
N LEU A 85 -4.07 14.23 10.58
CA LEU A 85 -3.02 14.10 9.54
C LEU A 85 -2.39 12.70 9.48
N GLY A 86 -2.12 12.07 10.62
CA GLY A 86 -1.56 10.71 10.67
C GLY A 86 -2.45 9.67 9.97
N HIS A 87 -3.76 9.72 10.22
CA HIS A 87 -4.71 8.81 9.57
C HIS A 87 -4.89 9.10 8.07
N ARG A 88 -4.78 10.36 7.65
CA ARG A 88 -4.76 10.72 6.21
C ARG A 88 -3.56 10.12 5.50
N LEU A 89 -2.39 10.15 6.14
CA LEU A 89 -1.18 9.50 5.62
C LEU A 89 -1.37 7.99 5.49
N ASP A 90 -1.93 7.34 6.51
CA ASP A 90 -2.18 5.90 6.50
C ASP A 90 -3.14 5.51 5.34
N LEU A 91 -4.17 6.31 5.06
CA LEU A 91 -5.06 6.14 3.90
C LEU A 91 -4.33 6.26 2.55
N ILE A 92 -3.40 7.22 2.43
CA ILE A 92 -2.60 7.37 1.21
C ILE A 92 -1.65 6.19 1.04
N PHE A 93 -1.11 5.62 2.12
CA PHE A 93 -0.32 4.39 2.03
C PHE A 93 -1.14 3.21 1.49
N TYR A 94 -2.41 3.07 1.86
CA TYR A 94 -3.28 2.06 1.24
C TYR A 94 -3.48 2.30 -0.26
N GLN A 95 -3.66 3.56 -0.68
CA GLN A 95 -3.74 3.90 -2.12
C GLN A 95 -2.43 3.60 -2.85
N LEU A 96 -1.28 3.86 -2.24
CA LEU A 96 0.04 3.55 -2.80
C LEU A 96 0.25 2.03 -2.95
N ARG A 97 -0.19 1.22 -1.99
CA ARG A 97 -0.12 -0.24 -2.10
C ARG A 97 -0.98 -0.78 -3.24
N LEU A 98 -2.20 -0.27 -3.39
CA LEU A 98 -3.05 -0.61 -4.53
C LEU A 98 -2.40 -0.17 -5.85
N GLY A 99 -1.82 1.03 -5.89
CA GLY A 99 -1.10 1.51 -7.07
C GLY A 99 0.10 0.64 -7.44
N LEU A 100 0.88 0.19 -6.45
CA LEU A 100 2.00 -0.74 -6.63
C LEU A 100 1.54 -2.12 -7.11
N PHE A 101 0.42 -2.62 -6.61
CA PHE A 101 -0.13 -3.91 -7.03
C PHE A 101 -0.50 -3.92 -8.53
N TYR A 102 -1.15 -2.85 -8.99
CA TYR A 102 -1.51 -2.68 -10.40
C TYR A 102 -0.39 -2.08 -11.27
N MET A 103 0.77 -1.77 -10.69
CA MET A 103 1.92 -1.13 -11.35
C MET A 103 1.54 0.16 -12.12
N ASP A 104 0.59 0.94 -11.59
CA ASP A 104 0.16 2.21 -12.19
C ASP A 104 1.07 3.36 -11.71
N GLN A 105 2.11 3.65 -12.49
CA GLN A 105 3.14 4.63 -12.16
C GLN A 105 2.61 6.07 -11.96
N ASP A 106 1.54 6.43 -12.68
CA ASP A 106 0.94 7.76 -12.60
C ASP A 106 0.16 7.94 -11.29
N LEU A 107 -0.60 6.90 -10.91
CA LEU A 107 -1.33 6.90 -9.64
C LEU A 107 -0.35 6.93 -8.46
N ILE A 108 0.73 6.16 -8.51
CA ILE A 108 1.77 6.15 -7.48
C ILE A 108 2.42 7.53 -7.38
N GLY A 109 2.79 8.16 -8.50
CA GLY A 109 3.43 9.48 -8.50
C GLY A 109 2.58 10.54 -7.79
N ARG A 110 1.30 10.67 -8.19
CA ARG A 110 0.37 11.65 -7.59
C ARG A 110 0.16 11.42 -6.09
N ASN A 111 0.04 10.16 -5.68
CA ASN A 111 -0.18 9.83 -4.27
C ASN A 111 1.09 10.04 -3.44
N LEU A 112 2.27 9.85 -4.03
CA LEU A 112 3.55 10.07 -3.36
C LEU A 112 3.83 11.56 -3.15
N ASP A 113 3.49 12.42 -4.10
CA ASP A 113 3.60 13.87 -3.93
C ASP A 113 2.67 14.38 -2.83
N LYS A 114 1.43 13.88 -2.77
CA LYS A 114 0.50 14.16 -1.67
C LYS A 114 1.01 13.64 -0.32
N ALA A 115 1.63 12.46 -0.30
CA ALA A 115 2.22 11.92 0.91
C ALA A 115 3.38 12.79 1.40
N LYS A 116 4.24 13.30 0.50
CA LYS A 116 5.34 14.21 0.84
C LYS A 116 4.84 15.48 1.52
N THR A 117 3.85 16.17 0.92
CA THR A 117 3.29 17.39 1.51
C THR A 117 2.75 17.14 2.92
N LEU A 118 2.06 16.01 3.13
CA LEU A 118 1.50 15.67 4.45
C LEU A 118 2.55 15.21 5.46
N VAL A 119 3.64 14.57 5.03
CA VAL A 119 4.77 14.20 5.90
C VAL A 119 5.54 15.45 6.36
N ASP A 120 5.67 16.45 5.48
CA ASP A 120 6.34 17.70 5.82
C ASP A 120 5.53 18.53 6.82
N GLU A 121 4.20 18.50 6.72
CA GLU A 121 3.27 19.11 7.68
C GLU A 121 3.18 18.33 9.01
N GLY A 122 3.19 17.00 8.95
CA GLY A 122 2.98 16.12 10.10
C GLY A 122 4.23 15.87 10.96
N GLY A 123 5.42 16.08 10.41
CA GLY A 123 6.70 15.96 11.14
C GLY A 123 7.02 14.56 11.68
N ASP A 124 6.23 13.53 11.34
CA ASP A 124 6.39 12.18 11.86
C ASP A 124 7.53 11.43 11.16
N TRP A 125 8.57 11.16 11.95
CA TRP A 125 9.79 10.54 11.46
C TRP A 125 9.60 9.07 11.02
N ASP A 126 8.75 8.29 11.71
CA ASP A 126 8.51 6.89 11.32
C ASP A 126 7.78 6.82 9.97
N ARG A 127 6.72 7.62 9.81
CA ARG A 127 5.97 7.72 8.55
C ARG A 127 6.82 8.25 7.40
N ARG A 128 7.78 9.13 7.67
CA ARG A 128 8.77 9.59 6.68
C ARG A 128 9.66 8.46 6.18
N ASN A 129 10.13 7.58 7.07
CA ASN A 129 10.94 6.42 6.67
C ASN A 129 10.13 5.44 5.82
N ARG A 130 8.87 5.17 6.18
CA ARG A 130 7.98 4.34 5.34
C ARG A 130 7.80 4.95 3.95
N MET A 131 7.55 6.26 3.87
CA MET A 131 7.39 6.97 2.59
C MET A 131 8.65 6.89 1.72
N LYS A 132 9.85 7.01 2.30
CA LYS A 132 11.12 6.79 1.59
C LYS A 132 11.22 5.39 0.99
N VAL A 133 10.79 4.35 1.72
CA VAL A 133 10.75 2.97 1.19
C VAL A 133 9.81 2.84 0.00
N TYR A 134 8.59 3.43 0.06
CA TYR A 134 7.67 3.46 -1.09
C TYR A 134 8.28 4.21 -2.29
N GLN A 135 8.98 5.32 -2.05
CA GLN A 135 9.66 6.07 -3.10
C GLN A 135 10.82 5.29 -3.72
N GLY A 136 11.60 4.56 -2.91
CA GLY A 136 12.66 3.68 -3.37
C GLY A 136 12.12 2.53 -4.24
N LEU A 137 11.00 1.93 -3.83
CA LEU A 137 10.35 0.86 -4.60
C LEU A 137 9.82 1.35 -5.94
N ARG A 138 9.23 2.55 -5.96
CA ARG A 138 8.84 3.23 -7.22
C ARG A 138 10.07 3.49 -8.09
N ALA A 139 11.16 4.04 -7.53
CA ALA A 139 12.38 4.32 -8.28
C ALA A 139 12.98 3.05 -8.92
N MET A 140 12.97 1.94 -8.18
CA MET A 140 13.33 0.62 -8.72
C MET A 140 12.44 0.22 -9.91
N SER A 141 11.13 0.48 -9.83
CA SER A 141 10.17 0.17 -10.90
C SER A 141 10.39 1.01 -12.17
N ILE A 142 10.91 2.24 -12.03
CA ILE A 142 11.26 3.13 -13.15
C ILE A 142 12.73 2.90 -13.61
N ARG A 143 13.41 1.89 -13.06
CA ARG A 143 14.83 1.55 -13.31
C ARG A 143 15.84 2.65 -12.92
N ASP A 144 15.45 3.55 -12.00
CA ASP A 144 16.38 4.52 -11.41
C ASP A 144 17.02 3.95 -10.15
N PHE A 145 18.08 3.16 -10.37
CA PHE A 145 18.79 2.49 -9.28
C PHE A 145 19.60 3.45 -8.41
N LYS A 146 19.98 4.63 -8.91
CA LYS A 146 20.79 5.59 -8.16
C LYS A 146 19.98 6.19 -7.02
N SER A 147 18.82 6.76 -7.34
CA SER A 147 17.92 7.30 -6.32
C SER A 147 17.36 6.20 -5.42
N ALA A 148 17.08 5.01 -5.96
CA ALA A 148 16.62 3.89 -5.15
C ALA A 148 17.68 3.46 -4.11
N ALA A 149 18.95 3.34 -4.49
CA ALA A 149 20.02 2.93 -3.58
C ALA A 149 20.23 3.93 -2.43
N GLU A 150 20.23 5.24 -2.72
CA GLU A 150 20.35 6.27 -1.68
C GLU A 150 19.18 6.21 -0.68
N LEU A 151 17.94 6.12 -1.18
CA LEU A 151 16.75 6.04 -0.34
C LEU A 151 16.70 4.76 0.49
N PHE A 152 17.12 3.63 -0.07
CA PHE A 152 17.15 2.37 0.65
C PHE A 152 18.25 2.35 1.72
N LEU A 153 19.47 2.79 1.42
CA LEU A 153 20.57 2.85 2.38
C LEU A 153 20.21 3.72 3.60
N ASP A 154 19.54 4.86 3.37
CA ASP A 154 19.05 5.72 4.45
C ASP A 154 17.99 5.05 5.34
N THR A 155 17.25 4.07 4.81
CA THR A 155 16.11 3.44 5.49
C THR A 155 16.41 2.04 6.04
N VAL A 156 17.54 1.41 5.71
CA VAL A 156 17.95 0.09 6.25
C VAL A 156 18.03 0.09 7.77
N ALA A 157 18.57 1.15 8.37
CA ALA A 157 18.76 1.22 9.81
C ALA A 157 17.45 1.41 10.59
N THR A 158 16.36 1.81 9.93
CA THR A 158 15.14 2.31 10.58
C THR A 158 13.87 1.74 9.92
N PHE A 159 14.00 0.55 9.35
CA PHE A 159 12.93 -0.11 8.62
C PHE A 159 11.81 -0.59 9.56
N THR A 160 10.60 -0.06 9.38
CA THR A 160 9.39 -0.44 10.13
C THR A 160 8.25 -0.91 9.22
N SER A 161 8.50 -1.09 7.91
CA SER A 161 7.47 -1.36 6.89
C SER A 161 7.27 -2.84 6.60
N TYR A 162 6.92 -3.64 7.61
CA TYR A 162 6.62 -5.08 7.46
C TYR A 162 5.41 -5.38 6.56
N GLU A 163 4.62 -4.35 6.24
CA GLU A 163 3.44 -4.46 5.37
C GLU A 163 3.81 -4.57 3.88
N LEU A 164 5.06 -4.25 3.50
CA LEU A 164 5.54 -4.33 2.13
C LEU A 164 6.34 -5.61 1.86
N MET A 165 7.30 -5.90 2.73
CA MET A 165 8.21 -7.02 2.58
C MET A 165 8.86 -7.37 3.92
N ASP A 166 9.33 -8.61 4.02
CA ASP A 166 10.17 -9.03 5.13
C ASP A 166 11.52 -8.26 5.10
N TYR A 167 12.09 -8.06 6.29
CA TYR A 167 13.34 -7.34 6.44
C TYR A 167 14.47 -7.98 5.64
N GLN A 168 14.52 -9.32 5.59
CA GLN A 168 15.53 -10.05 4.80
C GLN A 168 15.43 -9.68 3.31
N THR A 169 14.23 -9.70 2.76
CA THR A 169 13.97 -9.33 1.37
C THR A 169 14.34 -7.87 1.11
N PHE A 170 14.01 -6.96 2.03
CA PHE A 170 14.39 -5.55 1.92
C PHE A 170 15.91 -5.35 1.87
N VAL A 171 16.65 -6.05 2.74
CA VAL A 171 18.12 -5.99 2.74
C VAL A 171 18.69 -6.53 1.42
N THR A 172 18.17 -7.64 0.91
CA THR A 172 18.64 -8.20 -0.38
C THR A 172 18.43 -7.23 -1.54
N TYR A 173 17.27 -6.58 -1.63
CA TYR A 173 17.01 -5.57 -2.67
C TYR A 173 17.87 -4.33 -2.49
N THR A 174 18.14 -3.91 -1.25
CA THR A 174 19.03 -2.78 -0.99
C THR A 174 20.46 -3.08 -1.44
N VAL A 175 20.96 -4.30 -1.19
CA VAL A 175 22.29 -4.73 -1.65
C VAL A 175 22.36 -4.77 -3.18
N ILE A 176 21.34 -5.32 -3.84
CA ILE A 176 21.28 -5.40 -5.31
C ILE A 176 21.27 -3.99 -5.93
N CYS A 177 20.41 -3.09 -5.44
CA CYS A 177 20.37 -1.70 -5.90
C CYS A 177 21.69 -0.97 -5.65
N SER A 178 22.29 -1.19 -4.47
CA SER A 178 23.57 -0.58 -4.11
C SER A 178 24.71 -1.07 -5.02
N LEU A 179 24.72 -2.35 -5.39
CA LEU A 179 25.71 -2.94 -6.31
C LEU A 179 25.58 -2.39 -7.74
N LEU A 180 24.36 -2.09 -8.18
CA LEU A 180 24.10 -1.52 -9.51
C LEU A 180 24.37 -0.01 -9.57
N ALA A 181 24.19 0.71 -8.47
CA ALA A 181 24.25 2.17 -8.43
C ALA A 181 25.61 2.75 -8.01
N LEU A 182 26.34 2.07 -7.11
CA LEU A 182 27.56 2.60 -6.50
C LEU A 182 28.82 2.01 -7.15
N GLU A 183 29.80 2.88 -7.38
CA GLU A 183 31.14 2.47 -7.76
C GLU A 183 31.85 1.75 -6.59
N ARG A 184 32.74 0.80 -6.92
CA ARG A 184 33.48 -0.06 -5.97
C ARG A 184 34.03 0.64 -4.70
N PRO A 185 34.54 1.89 -4.73
CA PRO A 185 35.05 2.55 -3.53
C PRO A 185 33.95 2.86 -2.50
N LYS A 186 32.81 3.41 -2.97
CA LYS A 186 31.69 3.80 -2.11
C LYS A 186 30.93 2.61 -1.55
N LEU A 187 30.93 1.49 -2.29
CA LEU A 187 30.32 0.25 -1.85
C LEU A 187 31.06 -0.34 -0.64
N ARG A 188 32.39 -0.27 -0.64
CA ARG A 188 33.22 -0.75 0.48
C ARG A 188 33.04 0.07 1.76
N GLU A 189 32.70 1.35 1.65
CA GLU A 189 32.54 2.23 2.82
C GLU A 189 31.13 2.15 3.43
N LYS A 190 30.10 1.89 2.61
CA LYS A 190 28.69 1.86 3.06
C LYS A 190 28.13 0.47 3.35
N VAL A 191 28.74 -0.59 2.82
CA VAL A 191 28.23 -1.97 2.91
C VAL A 191 29.16 -2.90 3.72
N SER A 192 30.44 -2.53 3.91
CA SER A 192 31.40 -3.32 4.71
C SER A 192 31.28 -3.11 6.21
#